data_AF-A0A512L8Z9-F1
#
_entry.id   AF-A0A512L8Z9-F1
#
_cell.length_a   1.000
_cell.length_b   1.000
_cell.length_c   1.000
_cell.angle_alpha   90.00
_cell.angle_beta   90.00
_cell.angle_gamma   90.00
#
_symmetry.space_group_name_H-M   'P 1'
#
loop_
_entity.id
_entity.type
_entity.pdbx_description
1 polymer ?
#
loop_
_entity_poly.entity_id
_entity_poly.type
_entity_poly.pdbx_seq_one_letter_code
_entity_poly.pdbx_strand_id
1 'polypeptide(L)'
;MADTDSNITANPYFTNIERAPYELGHLLRKLPEHFSAFSKQIPTAESRLIAAAATRHAGNANETLMRGLDTLGRIIFAAADNEALGETSSSDMRSLGSLLSHLAIEAQFLQETQSGLEFTLQELAKKSVAAA
;
A
#
# COMPACT_ATOMS: atom_id res chain seq x y z
N MET A 1 10.58 -24.58 -15.30
CA MET A 1 10.15 -23.53 -14.37
C MET A 1 9.60 -22.40 -15.21
N ALA A 2 8.30 -22.44 -15.47
CA ALA A 2 7.62 -21.50 -16.34
C ALA A 2 7.02 -20.37 -15.51
N ASP A 3 7.55 -19.18 -15.72
CA ASP A 3 6.78 -17.96 -15.97
C ASP A 3 5.70 -17.58 -14.95
N THR A 4 6.12 -17.00 -13.83
CA THR A 4 5.22 -16.32 -12.87
C THR A 4 5.18 -14.79 -13.07
N ASP A 5 5.74 -14.28 -14.17
CA ASP A 5 5.78 -12.84 -14.50
C ASP A 5 4.74 -12.40 -15.55
N SER A 6 3.97 -13.32 -16.11
CA SER A 6 3.06 -13.05 -17.24
C SER A 6 1.65 -12.53 -16.85
N ASN A 7 1.51 -11.77 -15.74
CA ASN A 7 0.23 -11.09 -15.47
C ASN A 7 0.33 -9.70 -14.83
N ILE A 8 1.47 -9.02 -15.00
CA ILE A 8 1.62 -7.60 -14.63
C ILE A 8 0.70 -6.69 -15.51
N THR A 9 0.26 -7.18 -16.69
CA THR A 9 -0.33 -6.41 -17.80
C THR A 9 -1.86 -6.45 -17.96
N ALA A 10 -2.63 -7.25 -17.21
CA ALA A 10 -4.05 -7.46 -17.54
C ALA A 10 -5.07 -6.59 -16.77
N ASN A 11 -4.67 -5.82 -15.75
CA ASN A 11 -5.61 -4.96 -15.00
C ASN A 11 -5.56 -3.50 -15.51
N PRO A 12 -6.60 -3.00 -16.21
CA PRO A 12 -6.58 -1.66 -16.80
C PRO A 12 -6.57 -0.52 -15.77
N TYR A 13 -6.87 -0.81 -14.49
CA TYR A 13 -6.88 0.18 -13.42
C TYR A 13 -5.55 0.29 -12.68
N PHE A 14 -4.59 -0.62 -12.93
CA PHE A 14 -3.27 -0.57 -12.31
C PHE A 14 -2.29 0.19 -13.23
N THR A 15 -2.19 1.50 -13.02
CA THR A 15 -1.39 2.42 -13.85
C THR A 15 -0.62 3.39 -12.94
N ASN A 16 0.38 4.11 -13.47
CA ASN A 16 1.12 5.14 -12.72
C ASN A 16 1.71 4.65 -11.38
N ILE A 17 2.50 3.58 -11.43
CA ILE A 17 3.07 2.90 -10.24
C ILE A 17 3.80 3.88 -9.30
N GLU A 18 4.53 4.86 -9.85
CA GLU A 18 5.27 5.87 -9.09
C GLU A 18 4.39 6.81 -8.25
N ARG A 19 3.07 6.83 -8.51
CA ARG A 19 2.10 7.66 -7.80
C ARG A 19 1.15 6.79 -6.96
N ALA A 20 1.63 5.65 -6.46
CA ALA A 20 0.81 4.65 -5.81
C ALA A 20 -0.13 5.18 -4.70
N PRO A 21 0.28 6.06 -3.76
CA PRO A 21 -0.65 6.61 -2.77
C PRO A 21 -1.80 7.43 -3.38
N TYR A 22 -1.51 8.18 -4.45
CA TYR A 22 -2.50 8.99 -5.15
C TYR A 22 -3.50 8.11 -5.92
N GLU A 23 -2.99 7.11 -6.65
CA GLU A 23 -3.83 6.17 -7.40
C GLU A 23 -4.69 5.31 -6.46
N LEU A 24 -4.12 4.84 -5.33
CA LEU A 24 -4.87 4.15 -4.29
C LEU A 24 -6.09 4.97 -3.85
N GLY A 25 -5.87 6.22 -3.45
CA GLY A 25 -6.96 7.10 -3.00
C GLY A 25 -8.02 7.33 -4.08
N HIS A 26 -7.61 7.39 -5.36
CA HIS A 26 -8.54 7.51 -6.48
C HIS A 26 -9.36 6.23 -6.70
N LEU A 27 -8.73 5.06 -6.63
CA LEU A 27 -9.39 3.77 -6.82
C LEU A 27 -10.35 3.44 -5.68
N LEU A 28 -9.98 3.71 -4.43
CA LEU A 28 -10.85 3.51 -3.27
C LEU A 28 -12.17 4.29 -3.39
N ARG A 29 -12.14 5.51 -3.96
CA ARG A 29 -13.35 6.31 -4.21
C ARG A 29 -14.24 5.77 -5.33
N LYS A 30 -13.70 4.90 -6.20
CA LYS A 30 -14.47 4.24 -7.27
C LYS A 30 -15.10 2.94 -6.80
N LEU A 31 -14.70 2.40 -5.65
CA LEU A 31 -15.30 1.20 -5.12
C LEU A 31 -16.74 1.49 -4.66
N PRO A 32 -17.67 0.55 -4.84
CA PRO A 32 -19.00 0.65 -4.26
C PRO A 32 -18.92 0.82 -2.74
N GLU A 33 -19.82 1.62 -2.16
CA GLU A 33 -19.88 1.88 -0.71
C GLU A 33 -19.98 0.59 0.12
N HIS A 34 -20.63 -0.44 -0.43
CA HIS A 34 -20.80 -1.74 0.21
C HIS A 34 -19.88 -2.82 -0.38
N PHE A 35 -18.72 -2.44 -0.91
CA PHE A 35 -17.72 -3.40 -1.38
C PHE A 35 -17.16 -4.19 -0.19
N SER A 36 -17.72 -5.39 0.02
CA SER A 36 -17.41 -6.25 1.16
C SER A 36 -17.62 -7.72 0.83
N ALA A 37 -16.81 -8.57 1.43
CA ALA A 37 -17.00 -10.02 1.40
C ALA A 37 -18.36 -10.46 1.95
N PHE A 38 -18.95 -9.67 2.85
CA PHE A 38 -20.21 -10.00 3.53
C PHE A 38 -21.44 -9.35 2.90
N SER A 39 -21.25 -8.54 1.84
CA SER A 39 -22.38 -7.94 1.13
C SER A 39 -23.26 -9.03 0.49
N LYS A 40 -24.58 -8.80 0.52
CA LYS A 40 -25.55 -9.65 -0.19
C LYS A 40 -25.44 -9.49 -1.71
N GLN A 41 -24.97 -8.33 -2.17
CA GLN A 41 -24.78 -8.06 -3.59
C GLN A 41 -23.37 -8.50 -3.98
N ILE A 42 -23.28 -9.36 -4.99
CA ILE A 42 -22.00 -9.80 -5.56
C ILE A 42 -21.40 -8.60 -6.31
N PRO A 43 -20.19 -8.13 -5.97
CA PRO A 43 -19.56 -7.03 -6.68
C PRO A 43 -19.28 -7.39 -8.14
N THR A 44 -19.43 -6.38 -9.02
CA THR A 44 -19.20 -6.51 -10.46
C THR A 44 -17.75 -6.93 -10.75
N ALA A 45 -17.51 -7.53 -11.93
CA ALA A 45 -16.17 -7.84 -12.38
C ALA A 45 -15.26 -6.61 -12.41
N GLU A 46 -15.79 -5.46 -12.85
CA GLU A 46 -15.09 -4.17 -12.81
C GLU A 46 -14.70 -3.77 -11.39
N SER A 47 -15.62 -3.83 -10.42
CA SER A 47 -15.32 -3.48 -9.03
C SER A 47 -14.19 -4.34 -8.45
N ARG A 48 -14.15 -5.63 -8.83
CA ARG A 48 -13.08 -6.55 -8.43
C ARG A 48 -11.74 -6.17 -9.05
N LEU A 49 -11.70 -5.72 -10.30
CA LEU A 49 -10.48 -5.22 -10.95
C LEU A 49 -9.98 -3.93 -10.29
N ILE A 50 -10.88 -3.00 -9.98
CA ILE A 50 -10.55 -1.77 -9.25
C ILE A 50 -9.95 -2.11 -7.87
N ALA A 51 -10.60 -2.99 -7.12
CA ALA A 51 -10.10 -3.43 -5.82
C ALA A 51 -8.73 -4.12 -5.94
N ALA A 52 -8.52 -4.98 -6.95
CA ALA A 52 -7.23 -5.62 -7.17
C ALA A 52 -6.12 -4.61 -7.53
N ALA A 53 -6.44 -3.56 -8.29
CA ALA A 53 -5.49 -2.48 -8.56
C ALA A 53 -5.18 -1.67 -7.29
N ALA A 54 -6.20 -1.37 -6.49
CA ALA A 54 -6.05 -0.67 -5.21
C ALA A 54 -5.16 -1.46 -4.25
N THR A 55 -5.38 -2.77 -4.11
CA THR A 55 -4.51 -3.69 -3.36
C THR A 55 -3.05 -3.54 -3.77
N ARG A 56 -2.76 -3.61 -5.08
CA ARG A 56 -1.38 -3.51 -5.59
C ARG A 56 -0.76 -2.14 -5.31
N HIS A 57 -1.52 -1.06 -5.46
CA HIS A 57 -1.02 0.28 -5.11
C HIS A 57 -0.76 0.44 -3.61
N ALA A 58 -1.62 -0.12 -2.75
CA ALA A 58 -1.37 -0.13 -1.31
C ALA A 58 -0.06 -0.86 -0.95
N GLY A 59 0.15 -2.05 -1.55
CA GLY A 59 1.39 -2.80 -1.37
C GLY A 59 2.63 -2.05 -1.87
N ASN A 60 2.59 -1.50 -3.08
CA ASN A 60 3.71 -0.74 -3.64
C ASN A 60 4.06 0.51 -2.81
N ALA A 61 3.03 1.23 -2.33
CA ALA A 61 3.23 2.38 -1.47
C ALA A 61 3.85 1.96 -0.12
N ASN A 62 3.33 0.89 0.49
CA ASN A 62 3.87 0.35 1.73
C ASN A 62 5.34 -0.07 1.57
N GLU A 63 5.66 -0.84 0.53
CA GLU A 63 7.02 -1.30 0.26
C GLU A 63 7.99 -0.13 0.08
N THR A 64 7.56 0.91 -0.66
CA THR A 64 8.34 2.13 -0.85
C THR A 64 8.61 2.84 0.49
N LEU A 65 7.59 2.98 1.33
CA LEU A 65 7.74 3.57 2.67
C LEU A 65 8.69 2.74 3.54
N MET A 66 8.55 1.42 3.57
CA MET A 66 9.39 0.55 4.39
C MET A 66 10.86 0.61 3.96
N ARG A 67 11.14 0.57 2.65
CA ARG A 67 12.50 0.74 2.11
C ARG A 67 13.06 2.14 2.40
N GLY A 68 12.22 3.17 2.27
CA GLY A 68 12.58 4.55 2.58
C GLY A 68 12.92 4.75 4.06
N LEU A 69 12.13 4.18 4.97
CA LEU A 69 12.34 4.23 6.42
C LEU A 69 13.64 3.52 6.83
N ASP A 70 13.94 2.34 6.28
CA ASP A 70 15.22 1.64 6.51
C ASP A 70 16.40 2.51 6.04
N THR A 71 16.30 3.09 4.84
CA THR A 71 17.34 3.97 4.28
C THR A 71 17.55 5.21 5.14
N LEU A 72 16.46 5.87 5.57
CA LEU A 72 16.51 7.02 6.47
C LEU A 72 17.15 6.66 7.80
N GLY A 73 16.79 5.51 8.38
CA GLY A 73 17.40 5.02 9.61
C GLY A 73 18.93 4.89 9.49
N ARG A 74 19.42 4.33 8.39
CA ARG A 74 20.87 4.21 8.12
C ARG A 74 21.55 5.57 7.97
N ILE A 75 20.91 6.52 7.27
CA ILE A 75 21.44 7.88 7.10
C ILE A 75 21.52 8.59 8.45
N ILE A 76 20.46 8.50 9.27
CA ILE A 76 20.42 9.12 10.60
C ILE A 76 21.51 8.53 11.50
N PHE A 77 21.68 7.21 11.46
CA PHE A 77 22.73 6.54 12.22
C PHE A 77 24.13 7.02 11.79
N ALA A 78 24.40 7.04 10.48
CA ALA A 78 25.67 7.53 9.95
C ALA A 78 25.91 9.03 10.24
N ALA A 79 24.86 9.84 10.28
CA ALA A 79 24.95 11.25 10.64
C ALA A 79 25.25 11.45 12.13
N ALA A 80 24.63 10.65 13.01
CA ALA A 80 24.87 10.70 14.45
C ALA A 80 26.33 10.33 14.81
N ASP A 81 26.95 9.43 14.05
CA ASP A 81 28.34 9.01 14.24
C ASP A 81 29.37 9.98 13.62
N ASN A 82 28.92 11.03 12.91
CA ASN A 82 29.83 11.95 12.22
C ASN A 82 30.07 13.23 13.03
N GLU A 83 31.19 13.26 13.75
CA GLU A 83 31.63 14.40 14.55
C GLU A 83 31.77 15.72 13.75
N ALA A 84 31.99 15.65 12.43
CA ALA A 84 32.12 16.83 11.58
C ALA A 84 30.77 17.54 11.30
N LEU A 85 29.64 16.87 11.53
CA LEU A 85 28.30 17.46 11.33
C LEU A 85 27.88 18.38 12.49
N GLY A 86 28.65 18.41 13.58
CA GLY A 86 28.36 19.21 14.76
C GLY A 86 27.13 18.75 15.54
N GLU A 87 26.76 19.51 16.56
CA GLU A 87 25.59 19.19 17.39
C GLU A 87 24.29 19.40 16.61
N THR A 88 23.48 18.34 16.50
CA THR A 88 22.15 18.46 15.91
C THR A 88 21.17 19.11 16.89
N SER A 89 20.39 20.09 16.43
CA SER A 89 19.41 20.74 17.29
C SER A 89 18.34 19.77 17.80
N SER A 90 17.97 19.91 19.07
CA SER A 90 16.85 19.16 19.66
C SER A 90 15.50 19.42 18.96
N SER A 91 15.35 20.53 18.22
CA SER A 91 14.19 20.79 17.36
C SER A 91 14.17 19.85 16.17
N ASP A 92 15.31 19.66 15.52
CA ASP A 92 15.43 18.91 14.26
C ASP A 92 15.25 17.42 14.53
N MET A 93 15.81 16.93 15.64
CA MET A 93 15.58 15.56 16.11
C MET A 93 14.12 15.29 16.44
N ARG A 94 13.41 16.26 17.04
CA ARG A 94 11.97 16.13 17.31
C ARG A 94 11.14 16.12 16.03
N SER A 95 11.43 17.01 15.08
CA SER A 95 10.77 17.04 13.78
C SER A 95 10.99 15.75 13.00
N LEU A 96 12.21 15.20 13.03
CA LEU A 96 12.52 13.94 12.37
C LEU A 96 11.83 12.74 13.03
N GLY A 97 11.86 12.65 14.37
CA GLY A 97 11.15 11.61 15.11
C GLY A 97 9.64 11.65 14.87
N SER A 98 9.06 12.85 14.78
CA SER A 98 7.65 13.04 14.42
C SER A 98 7.36 12.55 13.01
N LEU A 99 8.16 12.93 12.02
CA LEU A 99 8.00 12.49 10.63
C LEU A 99 8.09 10.96 10.49
N LEU A 100 9.10 10.33 11.10
CA LEU A 100 9.25 8.87 11.08
C LEU A 100 8.04 8.16 11.71
N SER A 101 7.50 8.72 12.79
CA SER A 101 6.30 8.20 13.44
C SER A 101 5.08 8.29 12.52
N HIS A 102 4.90 9.41 11.82
CA HIS A 102 3.83 9.57 10.83
C HIS A 102 3.95 8.55 9.68
N LEU A 103 5.14 8.41 9.09
CA LEU A 103 5.38 7.47 8.00
C LEU A 103 5.16 6.01 8.43
N ALA A 104 5.53 5.65 9.67
CA ALA A 104 5.28 4.31 10.20
C ALA A 104 3.78 4.02 10.37
N ILE A 105 2.99 5.01 10.83
CA ILE A 105 1.53 4.88 10.94
C ILE A 105 0.90 4.76 9.54
N GLU A 106 1.35 5.55 8.57
CA GLU A 106 0.88 5.45 7.19
C GLU A 106 1.21 4.09 6.57
N ALA A 107 2.40 3.54 6.83
CA ALA A 107 2.76 2.20 6.40
C ALA A 107 1.84 1.13 7.00
N GLN A 108 1.54 1.21 8.31
CA GLN A 108 0.58 0.31 8.96
C GLN A 108 -0.80 0.38 8.29
N PHE A 109 -1.31 1.59 8.05
CA PHE A 109 -2.59 1.79 7.38
C PHE A 109 -2.61 1.20 5.96
N LEU A 110 -1.54 1.37 5.18
CA LEU A 110 -1.42 0.80 3.84
C LEU A 110 -1.40 -0.73 3.89
N GLN A 111 -0.71 -1.33 4.86
CA GLN A 111 -0.68 -2.78 5.06
C GLN A 111 -2.08 -3.32 5.42
N GLU A 112 -2.77 -2.66 6.35
CA GLU A 112 -4.15 -3.02 6.71
C GLU A 112 -5.11 -2.91 5.53
N THR A 113 -4.99 -1.83 4.75
CA THR A 113 -5.79 -1.59 3.55
C THR A 113 -5.54 -2.69 2.51
N GLN A 114 -4.27 -3.01 2.24
CA GLN A 114 -3.90 -4.08 1.32
C GLN A 114 -4.51 -5.42 1.78
N SER A 115 -4.25 -5.84 3.01
CA SER A 115 -4.72 -7.11 3.54
C SER A 115 -6.24 -7.21 3.59
N GLY A 116 -6.94 -6.12 3.93
CA GLY A 116 -8.40 -6.07 3.94
C GLY A 116 -9.02 -6.24 2.55
N LEU A 117 -8.44 -5.60 1.53
CA LEU A 117 -8.87 -5.75 0.14
C LEU A 117 -8.55 -7.15 -0.41
N GLU A 118 -7.36 -7.69 -0.12
CA GLU A 118 -6.98 -9.06 -0.51
C GLU A 118 -7.93 -10.09 0.08
N PHE A 119 -8.20 -10.01 1.39
CA PHE A 119 -9.17 -10.87 2.06
C PHE A 119 -10.54 -10.78 1.38
N THR A 120 -11.01 -9.56 1.11
CA THR A 120 -12.30 -9.35 0.46
C THR A 120 -12.36 -10.00 -0.92
N LEU A 121 -11.33 -9.81 -1.75
CA LEU A 121 -11.25 -10.42 -3.08
C LEU A 121 -11.22 -11.94 -3.04
N GLN A 122 -10.47 -12.53 -2.10
CA GLN A 122 -10.38 -13.98 -1.93
C GLN A 122 -11.73 -14.59 -1.53
N GLU A 123 -12.44 -13.99 -0.57
CA GLU A 123 -13.76 -14.46 -0.16
C GLU A 123 -14.80 -14.34 -1.28
N LEU A 124 -14.77 -13.24 -2.04
CA LEU A 124 -15.64 -13.06 -3.19
C LEU A 124 -15.34 -14.05 -4.33
N ALA A 125 -14.09 -14.50 -4.48
CA ALA A 125 -13.71 -15.52 -5.45
C ALA A 125 -14.24 -16.91 -5.04
N LYS A 126 -14.14 -17.27 -3.76
CA LYS A 126 -14.73 -18.52 -3.22
C LYS A 126 -16.24 -18.58 -3.43
N LYS A 127 -16.94 -17.48 -3.17
CA LYS A 127 -18.40 -17.37 -3.37
C LYS A 127 -18.82 -17.53 -4.83
N SER A 128 -18.05 -17.01 -5.78
CA SER A 128 -18.37 -17.18 -7.21
C SER A 128 -18.19 -18.61 -7.69
N VAL A 129 -17.25 -19.38 -7.12
CA VAL A 129 -17.06 -20.80 -7.44
C VAL A 129 -18.18 -21.66 -6.85
N ALA A 130 -18.64 -21.35 -5.63
CA ALA A 130 -19.73 -22.10 -5.00
C ALA A 130 -21.12 -21.87 -5.65
N ALA A 131 -21.26 -20.83 -6.46
CA ALA A 131 -22.50 -20.47 -7.14
C ALA A 131 -22.56 -20.92 -8.61
N ALA A 132 -21.48 -21.51 -9.13
CA ALA A 132 -21.36 -22.04 -10.49
C ALA A 132 -21.51 -23.57 -10.49
#